data_AF-A0A1G6LQ26-F1
#
_entry.id   AF-A0A1G6LQ26-F1
#
_cell.length_a   1.000
_cell.length_b   1.000
_cell.length_c   1.000
_cell.angle_alpha   90.00
_cell.angle_beta   90.00
_cell.angle_gamma   90.00
#
_symmetry.space_group_name_H-M   'P 1'
#
loop_
_entity.id
_entity.type
_entity.pdbx_description
1 polymer ?
#
loop_
_entity_poly.entity_id
_entity_poly.type
_entity_poly.pdbx_seq_one_letter_code
_entity_poly.pdbx_strand_id
1 'polypeptide(L)'
;MDAAGQKGTWNVTAVARLRYVTAHFESLQGLVLVPVISWMALAMAWAANWVPGWLVLAAAPGALLGSSAAVRHYRRHYGQVRPRTSRGHGAVSLLPIVVLTVAAATGTISEGWPVSLPGIVLGAGVIGCAWFRRPLAPALVPVGVLGVLLSVLPLAGAGRPHLLGQTEHWIFALLVGAAVVQVYGHVVLSRAFAGRQALRG
;
A
#
# COMPACT_ATOMS: atom_id res chain seq x y z
N MET A 1 20.88 18.64 45.00
CA MET A 1 19.44 18.35 44.86
C MET A 1 18.87 19.43 43.96
N ASP A 2 18.87 19.20 42.64
CA ASP A 2 18.11 20.03 41.68
C ASP A 2 17.26 19.10 40.83
N ALA A 3 16.21 18.59 41.48
CA ALA A 3 15.14 17.84 40.85
C ALA A 3 13.95 18.79 40.65
N ALA A 4 14.07 19.74 39.73
CA ALA A 4 12.94 20.58 39.35
C ALA A 4 13.12 21.13 37.93
N GLY A 5 12.22 20.72 37.03
CA GLY A 5 11.74 21.68 36.03
C GLY A 5 11.91 21.34 34.55
N GLN A 6 12.47 20.20 34.15
CA GLN A 6 12.36 19.78 32.76
C GLN A 6 10.98 19.13 32.51
N LYS A 7 9.92 19.95 32.59
CA LYS A 7 8.62 19.62 31.98
C LYS A 7 8.86 19.58 30.47
N GLY A 8 9.37 18.44 30.01
CA GLY A 8 9.52 18.15 28.60
C GLY A 8 8.18 18.41 27.95
N THR A 9 8.10 19.44 27.13
CA THR A 9 7.01 19.64 26.19
C THR A 9 7.02 18.40 25.31
N TRP A 10 6.26 17.38 25.72
CA TRP A 10 6.05 16.19 24.91
C TRP A 10 5.53 16.70 23.59
N ASN A 11 6.39 16.66 22.57
CA ASN A 11 6.06 17.21 21.27
C ASN A 11 4.78 16.51 20.83
N VAL A 12 3.66 17.24 20.82
CA VAL A 12 2.30 16.66 20.66
C VAL A 12 2.23 15.88 19.34
N THR A 13 3.01 16.32 18.36
CA THR A 13 3.20 15.62 17.07
C THR A 13 3.91 14.28 17.22
N ALA A 14 4.91 14.16 18.09
CA ALA A 14 5.62 12.90 18.36
C ALA A 14 4.72 11.90 19.07
N VAL A 15 3.92 12.35 20.05
CA VAL A 15 2.93 11.49 20.74
C VAL A 15 1.83 11.03 19.79
N ALA A 16 1.32 11.92 18.93
CA ALA A 16 0.32 11.58 17.92
C ALA A 16 0.85 10.57 16.88
N ARG A 17 2.08 10.77 16.38
CA ARG A 17 2.77 9.83 15.50
C ARG A 17 2.92 8.47 16.16
N LEU A 18 3.28 8.44 17.44
CA LEU A 18 3.48 7.20 18.17
C LEU A 18 2.19 6.42 18.40
N ARG A 19 1.11 7.11 18.79
CA ARG A 19 -0.24 6.53 18.88
C ARG A 19 -0.68 5.94 17.55
N TYR A 20 -0.45 6.66 16.45
CA TYR A 20 -0.74 6.17 15.10
C TYR A 20 0.06 4.91 14.78
N VAL A 21 1.39 4.92 14.99
CA VAL A 21 2.26 3.77 14.71
C VAL A 21 1.86 2.55 15.53
N THR A 22 1.52 2.71 16.81
CA THR A 22 1.06 1.60 17.64
C THR A 22 -0.32 1.07 17.23
N ALA A 23 -1.23 1.95 16.79
CA ALA A 23 -2.57 1.57 16.35
C ALA A 23 -2.56 0.88 14.97
N HIS A 24 -1.58 1.21 14.13
CA HIS A 24 -1.49 0.75 12.74
C HIS A 24 -0.28 -0.14 12.50
N PHE A 25 0.30 -0.67 13.56
CA PHE A 25 1.58 -1.38 13.51
C PHE A 25 1.57 -2.52 12.49
N GLU A 26 0.52 -3.34 12.49
CA GLU A 26 0.34 -4.43 11.53
C GLU A 26 0.25 -3.94 10.08
N SER A 27 -0.50 -2.85 9.83
CA SER A 27 -0.59 -2.25 8.48
C SER A 27 0.71 -1.56 8.04
N LEU A 28 1.61 -1.23 8.98
CA LEU A 28 2.93 -0.65 8.71
C LEU A 28 4.02 -1.72 8.59
N GLN A 29 3.72 -2.99 8.90
CA GLN A 29 4.56 -4.15 8.56
C GLN A 29 4.45 -4.51 7.08
N GLY A 30 4.39 -3.50 6.21
CA GLY A 30 4.08 -3.66 4.80
C GLY A 30 5.02 -4.58 4.06
N LEU A 31 6.30 -4.66 4.47
CA LEU A 31 7.26 -5.61 3.89
C LEU A 31 6.85 -7.08 4.05
N VAL A 32 5.96 -7.42 4.99
CA VAL A 32 5.39 -8.78 5.07
C VAL A 32 4.52 -9.09 3.85
N LEU A 33 3.81 -8.08 3.34
CA LEU A 33 2.91 -8.22 2.20
C LEU A 33 3.62 -8.03 0.86
N VAL A 34 4.78 -7.34 0.82
CA VAL A 34 5.51 -7.08 -0.43
C VAL A 34 5.79 -8.36 -1.23
N PRO A 35 6.32 -9.46 -0.66
CA PRO A 35 6.58 -10.68 -1.44
C PRO A 35 5.30 -11.30 -2.03
N VAL A 36 4.19 -11.25 -1.29
CA VAL A 36 2.88 -11.73 -1.77
C VAL A 36 2.37 -10.84 -2.90
N ILE A 37 2.40 -9.52 -2.72
CA ILE A 37 1.98 -8.54 -3.72
C ILE A 37 2.82 -8.66 -4.99
N SER A 38 4.14 -8.81 -4.87
CA SER A 38 5.05 -9.01 -6.00
C SER A 38 4.76 -10.32 -6.74
N TRP A 39 4.45 -11.39 -6.02
CA TRP A 39 4.04 -12.66 -6.63
C TRP A 39 2.71 -12.55 -7.37
N MET A 40 1.72 -11.87 -6.78
CA MET A 40 0.45 -11.58 -7.45
C MET A 40 0.66 -10.71 -8.69
N ALA A 41 1.56 -9.73 -8.65
CA ALA A 41 1.86 -8.88 -9.80
C ALA A 41 2.48 -9.70 -10.93
N LEU A 42 3.36 -10.64 -10.60
CA LEU A 42 3.93 -11.59 -11.56
C LEU A 42 2.85 -12.50 -12.16
N ALA A 43 1.87 -12.95 -11.36
CA ALA A 43 0.73 -13.73 -11.85
C ALA A 43 -0.15 -12.92 -12.82
N MET A 44 -0.37 -11.63 -12.56
CA MET A 44 -1.10 -10.75 -13.49
C MET A 44 -0.31 -10.47 -14.77
N ALA A 45 1.02 -10.30 -14.67
CA ALA A 45 1.88 -10.18 -15.84
C ALA A 45 1.85 -11.44 -16.71
N TRP A 46 1.77 -12.62 -16.09
CA TRP A 46 1.57 -13.88 -16.82
C TRP A 46 0.18 -13.95 -17.48
N ALA A 47 -0.88 -13.56 -16.77
CA ALA A 47 -2.24 -13.51 -17.32
C ALA A 47 -2.33 -12.55 -18.53
N ALA A 48 -1.56 -11.46 -18.50
CA ALA A 48 -1.42 -10.52 -19.63
C ALA A 48 -0.47 -11.00 -20.75
N ASN A 49 0.05 -12.23 -20.68
CA ASN A 49 1.04 -12.82 -21.60
C ASN A 49 2.36 -12.04 -21.72
N TRP A 50 2.76 -11.27 -20.70
CA TRP A 50 4.04 -10.54 -20.71
C TRP A 50 5.23 -11.42 -20.31
N VAL A 51 4.98 -12.46 -19.51
CA VAL A 51 6.01 -13.35 -18.98
C VAL A 51 5.55 -14.82 -19.06
N PRO A 52 6.48 -15.78 -19.19
CA PRO A 52 6.14 -17.19 -19.19
C PRO A 52 5.70 -17.69 -17.81
N GLY A 53 4.70 -18.59 -17.78
CA GLY A 53 4.07 -19.05 -16.54
C GLY A 53 4.99 -19.81 -15.57
N TRP A 54 6.07 -20.43 -16.07
CA TRP A 54 7.04 -21.11 -15.19
C TRP A 54 7.73 -20.15 -14.21
N LEU A 55 7.87 -18.86 -14.55
CA LEU A 55 8.41 -17.85 -13.65
C LEU A 55 7.49 -17.62 -12.44
N VAL A 56 6.17 -17.67 -12.62
CA VAL A 56 5.20 -17.53 -11.53
C VAL A 56 5.36 -18.68 -10.52
N LEU A 57 5.52 -19.90 -11.02
CA LEU A 57 5.74 -21.09 -10.20
C LEU A 57 7.10 -21.05 -9.51
N ALA A 58 8.16 -20.69 -10.23
CA ALA A 58 9.51 -20.58 -9.68
C ALA A 58 9.63 -19.49 -8.61
N ALA A 59 8.85 -18.41 -8.70
CA ALA A 59 8.86 -17.31 -7.73
C ALA A 59 8.07 -17.61 -6.44
N ALA A 60 7.14 -18.57 -6.46
CA ALA A 60 6.26 -18.86 -5.32
C ALA A 60 7.02 -19.25 -4.04
N PRO A 61 8.04 -20.15 -4.07
CA PRO A 61 8.83 -20.47 -2.89
C PRO A 61 9.56 -19.24 -2.32
N GLY A 62 10.12 -18.41 -3.21
CA GLY A 62 10.80 -17.17 -2.82
C GLY A 62 9.86 -16.18 -2.11
N ALA A 63 8.64 -16.03 -2.60
CA ALA A 63 7.63 -15.17 -1.98
C ALA A 63 7.22 -15.66 -0.58
N LEU A 64 7.04 -16.99 -0.42
CA LEU A 64 6.72 -17.59 0.87
C LEU A 64 7.85 -17.43 1.89
N LEU A 65 9.08 -17.71 1.47
CA LEU A 65 10.27 -17.57 2.32
C LEU A 65 10.52 -16.10 2.69
N GLY A 66 10.38 -15.18 1.73
CA GLY A 66 10.50 -13.74 1.94
C GLY A 66 9.48 -13.22 2.95
N SER A 67 8.22 -13.63 2.82
CA SER A 67 7.14 -13.25 3.76
C SER A 67 7.43 -13.78 5.16
N SER A 68 7.84 -15.04 5.26
CA SER A 68 8.19 -15.70 6.52
C SER A 68 9.39 -15.03 7.20
N ALA A 69 10.41 -14.69 6.42
CA ALA A 69 11.61 -13.99 6.89
C ALA A 69 11.26 -12.56 7.36
N ALA A 70 10.41 -11.84 6.63
CA ALA A 70 9.92 -10.52 7.03
C ALA A 70 9.16 -10.58 8.36
N VAL A 71 8.23 -11.54 8.53
CA VAL A 71 7.51 -11.73 9.80
C VAL A 71 8.48 -12.02 10.95
N ARG A 72 9.46 -12.91 10.73
CA ARG A 72 10.49 -13.22 11.74
C ARG A 72 11.32 -11.98 12.08
N HIS A 73 11.74 -11.22 11.08
CA HIS A 73 12.50 -9.97 11.27
C HIS A 73 11.70 -8.98 12.12
N TYR A 74 10.42 -8.73 11.78
CA TYR A 74 9.59 -7.79 12.53
C TYR A 74 9.34 -8.25 13.97
N ARG A 75 9.04 -9.54 14.18
CA ARG A 75 8.87 -10.10 15.52
C ARG A 75 10.12 -9.93 16.38
N ARG A 76 11.31 -10.11 15.79
CA ARG A 76 12.59 -9.96 16.50
C ARG A 76 12.94 -8.50 16.81
N HIS A 77 12.74 -7.59 15.85
CA HIS A 77 13.17 -6.19 15.99
C HIS A 77 12.17 -5.31 16.76
N TYR A 78 10.88 -5.61 16.68
CA TYR A 78 9.83 -4.73 17.19
C TYR A 78 8.87 -5.41 18.17
N GLY A 79 8.99 -6.73 18.37
CA GLY A 79 8.13 -7.51 19.26
C GLY A 79 6.73 -7.79 18.69
N GLN A 80 5.87 -8.39 19.51
CA GLN A 80 4.45 -8.60 19.21
C GLN A 80 3.64 -7.45 19.78
N VAL A 81 3.26 -6.49 18.95
CA VAL A 81 2.29 -5.46 19.34
C VAL A 81 0.90 -6.05 19.08
N ARG A 82 0.16 -6.42 20.13
CA ARG A 82 -1.24 -6.81 19.97
C ARG A 82 -2.03 -5.60 19.48
N PRO A 83 -2.78 -5.69 18.37
CA PRO A 83 -3.63 -4.61 17.92
C PRO A 83 -4.65 -4.33 19.03
N ARG A 84 -4.74 -3.08 19.48
CA ARG A 84 -5.85 -2.65 20.33
C ARG A 84 -7.08 -2.70 19.43
N THR A 85 -7.94 -3.69 19.63
CA THR A 85 -9.22 -3.85 18.90
C THR A 85 -10.05 -2.58 19.07
N SER A 86 -9.91 -1.67 18.12
CA SER A 86 -10.70 -0.44 18.07
C SER A 86 -11.98 -0.75 17.30
N ARG A 87 -13.13 -0.67 17.99
CA ARG A 87 -14.49 -0.90 17.47
C ARG A 87 -14.86 -0.05 16.24
N GLY A 88 -14.05 0.94 15.85
CA GLY A 88 -14.27 1.80 14.67
C GLY A 88 -13.60 1.34 13.37
N HIS A 89 -12.90 0.19 13.35
CA HIS A 89 -12.14 -0.26 12.16
C HIS A 89 -13.01 -0.79 11.01
N GLY A 90 -14.29 -1.09 11.24
CA GLY A 90 -15.15 -1.78 10.26
C GLY A 90 -15.48 -0.96 9.00
N ALA A 91 -15.70 0.35 9.11
CA ALA A 91 -16.07 1.16 7.95
C ALA A 91 -14.85 1.48 7.06
N VAL A 92 -13.71 1.78 7.66
CA VAL A 92 -12.45 2.06 6.93
C VAL A 92 -11.86 0.78 6.31
N SER A 93 -12.16 -0.41 6.85
CA SER A 93 -11.73 -1.68 6.25
C SER A 93 -12.52 -2.05 4.99
N LEU A 94 -13.73 -1.51 4.80
CA LEU A 94 -14.55 -1.80 3.62
C LEU A 94 -14.21 -0.94 2.41
N LEU A 95 -13.57 0.23 2.61
CA LEU A 95 -13.26 1.15 1.52
C LEU A 95 -12.44 0.51 0.37
N PRO A 96 -11.39 -0.30 0.64
CA PRO A 96 -10.68 -1.01 -0.44
C PRO A 96 -11.58 -1.98 -1.20
N ILE A 97 -12.50 -2.67 -0.50
CA ILE A 97 -13.44 -3.61 -1.11
C ILE A 97 -14.40 -2.85 -2.03
N VAL A 98 -15.00 -1.76 -1.54
CA VAL A 98 -15.91 -0.92 -2.34
C VAL A 98 -15.19 -0.38 -3.59
N VAL A 99 -13.98 0.16 -3.43
CA VAL A 99 -13.18 0.70 -4.54
C VAL A 99 -12.86 -0.40 -5.57
N LEU A 100 -12.50 -1.60 -5.13
CA LEU A 100 -12.27 -2.76 -6.01
C LEU A 100 -13.56 -3.21 -6.72
N THR A 101 -14.69 -3.28 -6.03
CA THR A 101 -15.97 -3.67 -6.61
C THR A 101 -16.43 -2.65 -7.65
N VAL A 102 -16.30 -1.35 -7.38
CA VAL A 102 -16.63 -0.30 -8.34
C VAL A 102 -15.68 -0.36 -9.53
N ALA A 103 -14.37 -0.55 -9.32
CA ALA A 103 -13.41 -0.69 -10.41
C ALA A 103 -13.73 -1.90 -11.31
N ALA A 104 -14.05 -3.05 -10.71
CA ALA A 104 -14.48 -4.24 -11.44
C ALA A 104 -15.78 -4.01 -12.24
N ALA A 105 -16.77 -3.35 -11.63
CA ALA A 105 -18.03 -2.99 -12.30
C ALA A 105 -17.82 -1.97 -13.44
N THR A 106 -16.85 -1.06 -13.34
CA THR A 106 -16.52 -0.15 -14.43
C THR A 106 -15.71 -0.81 -15.55
N GLY A 107 -14.99 -1.90 -15.24
CA GLY A 107 -14.20 -2.64 -16.23
C GLY A 107 -15.07 -3.24 -17.33
N THR A 108 -16.25 -3.76 -16.96
CA THR A 108 -17.21 -4.33 -17.91
C THR A 108 -17.84 -3.30 -18.85
N ILE A 109 -17.79 -2.01 -18.50
CA ILE A 109 -18.39 -0.92 -19.27
C ILE A 109 -17.33 -0.23 -20.16
N SER A 110 -16.05 -0.26 -19.78
CA SER A 110 -15.02 0.60 -20.36
C SER A 110 -14.28 0.04 -21.58
N GLU A 111 -14.59 -1.17 -22.05
CA GLU A 111 -13.80 -1.88 -23.08
C GLU A 111 -13.63 -1.12 -24.40
N GLY A 112 -14.50 -0.14 -24.72
CA GLY A 112 -14.41 0.67 -25.93
C GLY A 112 -13.88 2.09 -25.77
N TRP A 113 -13.54 2.52 -24.55
CA TRP A 113 -13.29 3.94 -24.26
C TRP A 113 -11.80 4.30 -24.38
N PRO A 114 -11.47 5.53 -24.79
CA PRO A 114 -10.09 6.02 -24.85
C PRO A 114 -9.50 6.31 -23.47
N VAL A 115 -10.25 6.07 -22.38
CA VAL A 115 -9.87 6.26 -20.98
C VAL A 115 -10.21 5.01 -20.16
N SER A 116 -9.39 4.70 -19.16
CA SER A 116 -9.66 3.58 -18.23
C SER A 116 -10.48 4.07 -17.03
N LEU A 117 -11.78 3.76 -17.03
CA LEU A 117 -12.64 4.01 -15.87
C LEU A 117 -12.16 3.26 -14.60
N PRO A 118 -11.77 1.98 -14.66
CA PRO A 118 -11.23 1.27 -13.50
C PRO A 118 -10.01 1.97 -12.90
N GLY A 119 -9.06 2.38 -13.75
CA GLY A 119 -7.85 3.04 -13.28
C GLY A 119 -8.11 4.42 -12.66
N ILE A 120 -9.07 5.18 -13.20
CA ILE A 120 -9.52 6.45 -12.60
C ILE A 120 -10.15 6.20 -11.21
N VAL A 121 -11.07 5.24 -11.10
CA VAL A 121 -11.74 4.89 -9.83
C VAL A 121 -10.72 4.46 -8.78
N LEU A 122 -9.77 3.59 -9.15
CA LEU A 122 -8.72 3.13 -8.26
C LEU A 122 -7.80 4.27 -7.84
N GLY A 123 -7.35 5.10 -8.78
CA GLY A 123 -6.48 6.26 -8.51
C GLY A 123 -7.15 7.27 -7.56
N ALA A 124 -8.42 7.60 -7.82
CA ALA A 124 -9.23 8.46 -6.96
C ALA A 124 -9.44 7.84 -5.57
N GLY A 125 -9.72 6.53 -5.50
CA GLY A 125 -9.85 5.79 -4.25
C GLY A 125 -8.56 5.78 -3.42
N VAL A 126 -7.39 5.69 -4.07
CA VAL A 126 -6.08 5.79 -3.42
C VAL A 126 -5.83 7.21 -2.90
N ILE A 127 -6.20 8.25 -3.65
CA ILE A 127 -6.12 9.64 -3.17
C ILE A 127 -7.06 9.84 -1.98
N GLY A 128 -8.29 9.31 -2.04
CA GLY A 128 -9.23 9.33 -0.93
C GLY A 128 -8.68 8.64 0.32
N CYS A 129 -8.00 7.49 0.16
CA CYS A 129 -7.29 6.82 1.24
C CYS A 129 -6.24 7.71 1.92
N ALA A 130 -5.56 8.58 1.17
CA ALA A 130 -4.53 9.48 1.71
C ALA A 130 -5.10 10.42 2.79
N TRP A 131 -6.36 10.84 2.66
CA TRP A 131 -7.04 11.69 3.63
C TRP A 131 -7.23 10.99 4.98
N PHE A 132 -7.56 9.70 4.95
CA PHE A 132 -7.75 8.87 6.15
C PHE A 132 -6.44 8.32 6.72
N ARG A 133 -5.41 8.18 5.88
CA ARG A 133 -4.09 7.61 6.21
C ARG A 133 -2.99 8.67 6.11
N ARG A 134 -3.17 9.82 6.77
CA ARG A 134 -2.27 10.99 6.67
C ARG A 134 -0.75 10.66 6.71
N PRO A 135 -0.24 9.76 7.57
CA PRO A 135 1.19 9.43 7.58
C PRO A 135 1.68 8.72 6.32
N LEU A 136 0.80 8.05 5.58
CA LEU A 136 1.07 7.40 4.30
C LEU A 136 0.72 8.29 3.10
N ALA A 137 0.11 9.46 3.32
CA ALA A 137 -0.27 10.39 2.25
C ALA A 137 0.87 10.73 1.28
N PRO A 138 2.14 10.94 1.72
CA PRO A 138 3.23 11.22 0.80
C PRO A 138 3.53 10.10 -0.21
N ALA A 139 3.10 8.86 0.05
CA ALA A 139 3.17 7.76 -0.91
C ALA A 139 1.84 7.53 -1.63
N LEU A 140 0.71 7.61 -0.92
CA LEU A 140 -0.62 7.39 -1.50
C LEU A 140 -0.97 8.44 -2.55
N VAL A 141 -0.71 9.72 -2.29
CA VAL A 141 -1.03 10.80 -3.24
C VAL A 141 -0.32 10.63 -4.59
N PRO A 142 1.02 10.49 -4.67
CA PRO A 142 1.68 10.34 -5.96
C PRO A 142 1.28 9.04 -6.67
N VAL A 143 1.08 7.93 -5.95
CA VAL A 143 0.59 6.68 -6.54
C VAL A 143 -0.80 6.86 -7.14
N GLY A 144 -1.72 7.49 -6.41
CA GLY A 144 -3.07 7.75 -6.88
C GLY A 144 -3.12 8.74 -8.05
N VAL A 145 -2.37 9.84 -7.98
CA VAL A 145 -2.26 10.83 -9.07
C VAL A 145 -1.67 10.19 -10.32
N LEU A 146 -0.59 9.42 -10.20
CA LEU A 146 -0.01 8.70 -11.33
C LEU A 146 -1.01 7.70 -11.92
N GLY A 147 -1.76 6.98 -11.08
CA GLY A 147 -2.81 6.08 -11.53
C GLY A 147 -3.88 6.80 -12.35
N VAL A 148 -4.38 7.95 -11.89
CA VAL A 148 -5.36 8.76 -12.64
C VAL A 148 -4.76 9.26 -13.95
N LEU A 149 -3.54 9.82 -13.94
CA LEU A 149 -2.88 10.34 -15.14
C LEU A 149 -2.70 9.24 -16.20
N LEU A 150 -2.20 8.08 -15.82
CA LEU A 150 -2.01 6.94 -16.73
C LEU A 150 -3.33 6.38 -17.25
N SER A 151 -4.46 6.64 -16.57
CA SER A 151 -5.79 6.16 -16.96
C SER A 151 -6.55 7.12 -17.86
N VAL A 152 -6.12 8.38 -17.92
CA VAL A 152 -6.68 9.42 -18.81
C VAL A 152 -5.84 9.55 -20.08
N LEU A 153 -4.55 9.27 -20.02
CA LEU A 153 -3.65 9.34 -21.17
C LEU A 153 -3.98 8.20 -22.16
N PRO A 154 -4.21 8.49 -23.46
CA PRO A 154 -4.54 7.47 -24.44
C PRO A 154 -3.30 6.66 -24.87
N LEU A 155 -2.81 5.80 -23.96
CA LEU A 155 -1.58 5.03 -24.11
C LEU A 155 -1.60 4.02 -25.27
N ALA A 156 -2.79 3.65 -25.74
CA ALA A 156 -2.96 2.72 -26.86
C ALA A 156 -2.89 3.39 -28.25
N GLY A 157 -2.91 4.73 -28.32
CA GLY A 157 -3.04 5.50 -29.56
C GLY A 157 -4.49 5.86 -29.91
N ALA A 158 -4.66 6.77 -30.88
CA ALA A 158 -5.98 7.29 -31.27
C ALA A 158 -6.91 6.18 -31.78
N GLY A 159 -8.13 6.13 -31.25
CA GLY A 159 -9.17 5.18 -31.67
C GLY A 159 -8.98 3.74 -31.16
N ARG A 160 -7.96 3.47 -30.35
CA ARG A 160 -7.77 2.16 -29.71
C ARG A 160 -8.27 2.16 -28.27
N PRO A 161 -8.82 1.04 -27.78
CA PRO A 161 -9.24 0.91 -26.41
C PRO A 161 -8.06 1.07 -25.46
N HIS A 162 -8.30 1.70 -24.32
CA HIS A 162 -7.25 2.03 -23.36
C HIS A 162 -6.59 0.76 -22.78
N LEU A 163 -5.24 0.70 -22.70
CA LEU A 163 -4.49 -0.47 -22.22
C LEU A 163 -4.89 -0.88 -20.79
N LEU A 164 -5.03 0.10 -19.88
CA LEU A 164 -5.53 -0.11 -18.52
C LEU A 164 -7.03 -0.44 -18.44
N GLY A 165 -7.74 -0.57 -19.57
CA GLY A 165 -9.13 -1.07 -19.59
C GLY A 165 -9.20 -2.57 -19.33
N GLN A 166 -8.13 -3.31 -19.65
CA GLN A 166 -8.04 -4.75 -19.40
C GLN A 166 -7.80 -5.06 -17.92
N THR A 167 -8.45 -6.11 -17.42
CA THR A 167 -8.47 -6.48 -16.01
C THR A 167 -7.08 -6.72 -15.44
N GLU A 168 -6.25 -7.43 -16.19
CA GLU A 168 -4.89 -7.79 -15.81
C GLU A 168 -4.02 -6.54 -15.62
N HIS A 169 -4.22 -5.52 -16.46
CA HIS A 169 -3.40 -4.32 -16.50
C HIS A 169 -3.67 -3.40 -15.32
N TRP A 170 -4.94 -3.17 -14.97
CA TRP A 170 -5.26 -2.32 -13.82
C TRP A 170 -5.01 -3.02 -12.48
N ILE A 171 -5.19 -4.35 -12.41
CA ILE A 171 -4.78 -5.12 -11.20
C ILE A 171 -3.26 -5.06 -11.04
N PHE A 172 -2.49 -5.23 -12.13
CA PHE A 172 -1.04 -5.09 -12.10
C PHE A 172 -0.61 -3.70 -11.57
N ALA A 173 -1.19 -2.62 -12.11
CA ALA A 173 -0.91 -1.26 -11.65
C ALA A 173 -1.25 -1.05 -10.17
N LEU A 174 -2.39 -1.59 -9.71
CA LEU A 174 -2.79 -1.56 -8.30
C LEU A 174 -1.77 -2.27 -7.40
N LEU A 175 -1.28 -3.44 -7.82
CA LEU A 175 -0.30 -4.22 -7.06
C LEU A 175 1.06 -3.50 -6.97
N VAL A 176 1.53 -2.89 -8.06
CA VAL A 176 2.74 -2.06 -8.06
C VAL A 176 2.59 -0.87 -7.12
N GLY A 177 1.46 -0.15 -7.21
CA GLY A 177 1.16 0.97 -6.31
C GLY A 177 1.10 0.53 -4.84
N ALA A 178 0.48 -0.61 -4.55
CA ALA A 178 0.45 -1.18 -3.22
C ALA A 178 1.85 -1.49 -2.70
N ALA A 179 2.73 -2.09 -3.50
CA ALA A 179 4.11 -2.37 -3.10
C ALA A 179 4.87 -1.10 -2.70
N VAL A 180 4.75 -0.01 -3.47
CA VAL A 180 5.36 1.30 -3.14
C VAL A 180 4.86 1.81 -1.79
N VAL A 181 3.55 1.75 -1.56
CA VAL A 181 2.94 2.19 -0.29
C VAL A 181 3.43 1.32 0.89
N GLN A 182 3.56 0.01 0.70
CA GLN A 182 4.04 -0.90 1.74
C GLN A 182 5.51 -0.65 2.09
N VAL A 183 6.38 -0.42 1.10
CA VAL A 183 7.79 -0.05 1.31
C VAL A 183 7.88 1.30 2.05
N TYR A 184 7.10 2.29 1.64
CA TYR A 184 7.05 3.57 2.35
C TYR A 184 6.55 3.43 3.79
N GLY A 185 5.54 2.56 4.03
CA GLY A 185 5.06 2.22 5.36
C GLY A 185 6.17 1.68 6.27
N HIS A 186 7.05 0.82 5.74
CA HIS A 186 8.23 0.36 6.47
C HIS A 186 9.22 1.50 6.77
N VAL A 187 9.48 2.40 5.82
CA VAL A 187 10.37 3.57 6.06
C VAL A 187 9.81 4.48 7.14
N VAL A 188 8.49 4.68 7.18
CA VAL A 188 7.84 5.44 8.25
C VAL A 188 8.03 4.75 9.61
N LEU A 189 7.89 3.43 9.65
CA LEU A 189 8.09 2.62 10.86
C LEU A 189 9.55 2.72 11.35
N SER A 190 10.53 2.49 10.48
CA SER A 190 11.95 2.47 10.85
C SER A 190 12.41 3.83 11.39
N ARG A 191 11.98 4.93 10.74
CA ARG A 191 12.25 6.29 11.21
C ARG A 191 11.62 6.58 12.57
N ALA A 192 10.44 6.04 12.86
CA ALA A 192 9.78 6.25 14.15
C ALA A 192 10.52 5.55 15.31
N PHE A 193 11.17 4.42 15.06
CA PHE A 193 11.95 3.70 16.08
C PHE A 193 13.40 4.17 16.21
N ALA A 194 14.04 4.59 15.11
CA ALA A 194 15.41 5.14 15.14
C ALA A 194 15.53 6.37 16.06
N GLY A 195 14.53 7.26 16.04
CA GLY A 195 14.51 8.45 16.90
C GLY A 195 14.43 8.15 18.40
N ARG A 196 14.06 6.92 18.81
CA ARG A 196 14.05 6.53 20.24
C ARG A 196 15.39 6.00 20.73
N GLN A 197 16.19 5.37 19.86
CA GLN A 197 17.51 4.87 20.24
C GLN A 197 18.45 6.05 20.52
N ALA A 198 18.34 7.14 19.76
CA ALA A 198 19.08 8.38 19.96
C ALA A 198 18.70 9.16 21.25
N LEU A 199 17.58 8.82 21.90
CA LEU A 199 17.15 9.43 23.17
C LEU A 199 17.51 8.56 24.39
N ARG A 200 18.08 7.37 24.17
CA ARG A 200 18.45 6.41 25.22
C ARG A 200 19.96 6.22 25.38
N GLY A 201 20.75 6.72 24.44
CA GLY A 201 22.21 6.85 24.57
C GLY A 201 22.56 8.29 24.90
#